data_AF-A0A2Z6ET13-F1
#
_entry.id   AF-A0A2Z6ET13-F1
#
_cell.length_a   1.000
_cell.length_b   1.000
_cell.length_c   1.000
_cell.angle_alpha   90.00
_cell.angle_beta   90.00
_cell.angle_gamma   90.00
#
_symmetry.space_group_name_H-M   'P 1'
#
loop_
_entity.id
_entity.type
_entity.pdbx_description
1 polymer ?
#
loop_
_entity_poly.entity_id
_entity_poly.type
_entity_poly.pdbx_seq_one_letter_code
_entity_poly.pdbx_strand_id
1 'polypeptide(L)'
;MKEDISNNYDVCNAHKLKIMQLIIYTLFYPMMALLSLIITVFALLAVNWWAPLLADDQANLPRWLKWFQPFDSSLDEGWKGGYLDPSWGATPFKRYLARVYWLYRNPAYGFDYWLFGLPFEAAEWRVIRYIETPTLVLFIAIGNGFNVYYHGRLGMLKLGWKAWNYWQGYGWRETPWGPVWRVPLCFTLSPFKRRTSA
;
A
#
# COMPACT_ATOMS: atom_id res chain seq x y z
N MET A 1 34.95 -13.67 26.26
CA MET A 1 34.99 -12.33 26.90
C MET A 1 35.15 -11.17 25.90
N LYS A 2 36.14 -11.12 24.99
CA LYS A 2 36.17 -10.07 23.93
C LYS A 2 35.04 -10.22 22.90
N GLU A 3 34.67 -11.46 22.58
CA GLU A 3 33.61 -11.79 21.62
C GLU A 3 32.22 -11.36 22.11
N ASP A 4 31.88 -11.64 23.38
CA ASP A 4 30.60 -11.21 24.00
C ASP A 4 30.45 -9.69 24.07
N ILE A 5 31.54 -8.97 24.25
CA ILE A 5 31.54 -7.51 24.34
C ILE A 5 31.30 -6.91 22.94
N SER A 6 32.00 -7.39 21.91
CA SER A 6 31.77 -6.96 20.52
C SER A 6 30.32 -7.20 20.08
N ASN A 7 29.80 -8.40 20.37
CA ASN A 7 28.45 -8.78 19.97
C ASN A 7 27.38 -7.91 20.64
N ASN A 8 27.57 -7.55 21.92
CA ASN A 8 26.67 -6.63 22.62
C ASN A 8 26.74 -5.18 22.07
N TYR A 9 27.92 -4.71 21.65
CA TYR A 9 28.06 -3.39 21.02
C TYR A 9 27.37 -3.33 19.65
N ASP A 10 27.50 -4.38 18.84
CA ASP A 10 26.89 -4.45 17.51
C ASP A 10 25.36 -4.50 17.59
N VAL A 11 24.81 -5.28 18.52
CA VAL A 11 23.35 -5.34 18.78
C VAL A 11 22.82 -3.98 19.26
N CYS A 12 23.53 -3.30 20.15
CA CYS A 12 23.14 -1.98 20.64
C CYS A 12 23.11 -0.92 19.52
N ASN A 13 24.11 -0.94 18.63
CA ASN A 13 24.18 -0.05 17.48
C ASN A 13 23.07 -0.32 16.46
N ALA A 14 22.80 -1.60 16.17
CA ALA A 14 21.70 -2.00 15.29
C ALA A 14 20.33 -1.54 15.84
N HIS A 15 20.10 -1.68 17.15
CA HIS A 15 18.86 -1.23 17.77
C HIS A 15 18.68 0.30 17.69
N LYS A 16 19.74 1.07 17.96
CA LYS A 16 19.73 2.55 17.81
C LYS A 16 19.44 2.97 16.37
N LEU A 17 20.03 2.31 15.38
CA LEU A 17 19.80 2.59 13.96
C LEU A 17 18.33 2.39 13.59
N LYS A 18 17.70 1.30 14.04
CA LYS A 18 16.28 1.01 13.77
C LYS A 18 15.35 2.04 14.41
N ILE A 19 15.62 2.43 15.66
CA ILE A 19 14.85 3.50 16.33
C ILE A 19 14.98 4.82 15.56
N MET A 20 16.20 5.17 15.13
CA MET A 20 16.43 6.39 14.36
C MET A 20 15.69 6.35 13.02
N GLN A 21 15.69 5.23 12.30
CA GLN A 21 14.91 5.06 11.07
C GLN A 21 13.41 5.26 11.32
N LEU A 22 12.84 4.62 12.34
CA LEU A 22 11.43 4.80 12.71
C LEU A 22 11.10 6.28 12.96
N ILE A 23 11.95 6.98 13.74
CA ILE A 23 11.75 8.41 14.04
C ILE A 23 11.78 9.23 12.75
N ILE A 24 12.80 9.03 11.91
CA ILE A 24 12.95 9.72 10.62
C ILE A 24 11.70 9.50 9.77
N TYR A 25 11.31 8.25 9.51
CA TYR A 25 10.15 7.97 8.66
C TYR A 25 8.85 8.51 9.24
N THR A 26 8.68 8.45 10.56
CA THR A 26 7.49 9.02 11.22
C THR A 26 7.43 10.55 11.05
N LEU A 27 8.56 11.24 11.18
CA LEU A 27 8.65 12.69 11.00
C LEU A 27 8.45 13.12 9.54
N PHE A 28 8.95 12.33 8.59
CA PHE A 28 8.79 12.61 7.16
C PHE A 28 7.46 12.13 6.58
N TYR A 29 6.71 11.27 7.28
CA TYR A 29 5.45 10.72 6.81
C TYR A 29 4.45 11.78 6.32
N PRO A 30 4.18 12.89 7.05
CA PRO A 30 3.24 13.91 6.58
C PRO A 30 3.66 14.53 5.24
N MET A 31 4.97 14.76 5.04
CA MET A 31 5.51 15.27 3.79
C MET A 31 5.34 14.26 2.66
N MET A 32 5.66 12.98 2.90
CA MET A 32 5.47 11.92 1.91
C MET A 32 4.00 11.72 1.55
N ALA A 33 3.10 11.77 2.52
CA ALA A 33 1.66 11.68 2.31
C ALA A 33 1.14 12.87 1.49
N LEU A 34 1.65 14.09 1.75
CA LEU A 34 1.32 15.27 0.95
C LEU A 34 1.82 15.14 -0.50
N LEU A 35 3.05 14.68 -0.70
CA LEU A 35 3.59 14.45 -2.04
C LEU A 35 2.81 13.37 -2.79
N SER A 36 2.47 12.26 -2.13
CA SER A 36 1.61 11.20 -2.67
C SER A 36 0.23 11.75 -3.07
N LEU A 37 -0.37 12.62 -2.25
CA LEU A 37 -1.64 13.29 -2.59
C LEU A 37 -1.51 14.19 -3.82
N ILE A 38 -0.44 14.99 -3.92
CA ILE A 38 -0.18 15.84 -5.10
C ILE A 38 -0.06 14.99 -6.36
N ILE A 39 0.73 13.91 -6.31
CA ILE A 39 0.89 12.99 -7.44
C ILE A 39 -0.43 12.28 -7.78
N THR A 40 -1.23 11.92 -6.77
CA THR A 40 -2.56 11.35 -6.95
C THR A 40 -3.47 12.32 -7.70
N VAL A 41 -3.54 13.59 -7.27
CA VAL A 41 -4.35 14.62 -7.95
C VAL A 41 -3.85 14.81 -9.38
N PHE A 42 -2.54 14.88 -9.59
CA PHE A 42 -1.96 14.95 -10.93
C PHE A 42 -2.36 13.74 -11.79
N ALA A 43 -2.29 12.51 -11.26
CA ALA A 43 -2.69 11.31 -11.98
C ALA A 43 -4.17 11.35 -12.41
N LEU A 44 -5.05 11.76 -11.49
CA LEU A 44 -6.49 11.85 -11.73
C LEU A 44 -6.85 12.87 -12.81
N LEU A 45 -6.15 14.00 -12.87
CA LEU A 45 -6.45 15.08 -13.80
C LEU A 45 -5.72 14.94 -15.13
N ALA A 46 -4.47 14.50 -15.10
CA ALA A 46 -3.54 14.62 -16.21
C ALA A 46 -3.08 13.31 -16.82
N VAL A 47 -3.36 12.14 -16.24
CA VAL A 47 -2.81 10.85 -16.71
C VAL A 47 -3.88 9.78 -16.93
N ASN A 48 -4.72 9.52 -15.93
CA ASN A 48 -5.54 8.32 -15.86
C ASN A 48 -6.54 8.14 -17.00
N TRP A 49 -6.99 9.24 -17.62
CA TRP A 49 -7.99 9.18 -18.67
C TRP A 49 -7.38 8.78 -20.03
N TRP A 50 -6.14 9.15 -20.37
CA TRP A 50 -5.54 8.80 -21.66
C TRP A 50 -4.49 7.69 -21.60
N ALA A 51 -3.81 7.51 -20.46
CA ALA A 51 -2.74 6.52 -20.32
C ALA A 51 -3.12 5.10 -20.77
N PRO A 52 -4.35 4.60 -20.52
CA PRO A 52 -4.77 3.27 -20.98
C PRO A 52 -4.72 3.06 -22.50
N LEU A 53 -4.68 4.11 -23.31
CA LEU A 53 -4.50 4.02 -24.77
C LEU A 53 -3.12 3.50 -25.16
N LEU A 54 -2.13 3.63 -24.26
CA LEU A 54 -0.76 3.17 -24.47
C LEU A 54 -0.50 1.79 -23.84
N ALA A 55 -1.53 1.13 -23.34
CA ALA A 55 -1.39 -0.17 -22.73
C ALA A 55 -1.05 -1.25 -23.77
N ASP A 56 -0.11 -2.13 -23.43
CA ASP A 56 0.25 -3.28 -24.26
C ASP A 56 -0.84 -4.38 -24.26
N ASP A 57 -0.58 -5.48 -24.97
CA ASP A 57 -1.48 -6.63 -25.07
C ASP A 57 -1.74 -7.32 -23.73
N GLN A 58 -0.84 -7.15 -22.76
CA GLN A 58 -0.98 -7.64 -21.39
C GLN A 58 -1.62 -6.60 -20.45
N ALA A 59 -2.13 -5.51 -21.02
CA ALA A 59 -2.74 -4.39 -20.31
C ALA A 59 -1.79 -3.69 -19.34
N ASN A 60 -0.50 -3.61 -19.68
CA ASN A 60 0.51 -2.86 -18.93
C ASN A 60 0.86 -1.54 -19.61
N LEU A 61 1.05 -0.50 -18.81
CA LEU A 61 1.58 0.78 -19.27
C LEU A 61 3.07 0.69 -19.60
N PRO A 62 3.58 1.53 -20.53
CA PRO A 62 5.01 1.60 -20.83
C PRO A 62 5.80 2.02 -19.59
N ARG A 63 7.09 1.67 -19.53
CA ARG A 63 7.94 1.82 -18.31
C ARG A 63 7.85 3.19 -17.64
N TRP A 64 7.84 4.27 -18.42
CA TRP A 64 7.78 5.64 -17.89
C TRP A 64 6.42 6.00 -17.27
N LEU A 65 5.34 5.34 -17.69
CA LEU A 65 3.99 5.46 -17.09
C LEU A 65 3.70 4.40 -16.02
N LYS A 66 4.59 3.43 -15.83
CA LYS A 66 4.36 2.29 -14.93
C LYS A 66 4.13 2.73 -13.48
N TRP A 67 4.63 3.89 -13.09
CA TRP A 67 4.40 4.50 -11.78
C TRP A 67 2.92 4.84 -11.51
N PHE A 68 2.14 5.09 -12.56
CA PHE A 68 0.70 5.35 -12.47
C PHE A 68 -0.15 4.09 -12.48
N GLN A 69 0.42 2.97 -12.90
CA GLN A 69 -0.23 1.66 -12.83
C GLN A 69 -0.11 1.09 -11.41
N PRO A 70 -1.12 0.32 -10.94
CA PRO A 70 -0.95 -0.58 -9.80
C PRO A 70 0.28 -1.47 -9.96
N PHE A 71 1.10 -1.54 -8.91
CA PHE A 71 2.36 -2.27 -8.96
C PHE A 71 2.17 -3.80 -8.93
N ASP A 72 1.00 -4.27 -8.49
CA ASP A 72 0.65 -5.68 -8.28
C ASP A 72 -0.27 -6.26 -9.37
N SER A 73 -0.72 -5.46 -10.33
CA SER A 73 -1.76 -5.88 -11.26
C SER A 73 -1.71 -5.14 -12.60
N SER A 74 -2.24 -5.78 -13.66
CA SER A 74 -2.46 -5.13 -14.96
C SER A 74 -3.66 -4.17 -14.91
N LEU A 75 -3.86 -3.38 -15.97
CA LEU A 75 -5.03 -2.51 -16.07
C LEU A 75 -6.34 -3.27 -16.26
N ASP A 76 -6.29 -4.52 -16.70
CA ASP A 76 -7.48 -5.37 -16.88
C ASP A 76 -7.97 -6.00 -15.57
N GLU A 77 -7.24 -5.85 -14.47
CA GLU A 77 -7.61 -6.40 -13.16
C GLU A 77 -8.96 -5.89 -12.66
N GLY A 78 -9.37 -4.69 -13.07
CA GLY A 78 -10.68 -4.15 -12.71
C GLY A 78 -11.83 -5.10 -13.08
N TRP A 79 -11.85 -5.64 -14.31
CA TRP A 79 -12.91 -6.53 -14.77
C TRP A 79 -12.56 -8.02 -14.64
N LYS A 80 -11.26 -8.38 -14.65
CA LYS A 80 -10.83 -9.77 -14.43
C LYS A 80 -10.88 -10.18 -12.96
N GLY A 81 -10.58 -9.26 -12.05
CA GLY A 81 -10.54 -9.48 -10.60
C GLY A 81 -11.87 -9.27 -9.88
N GLY A 82 -12.97 -9.07 -10.62
CA GLY A 82 -14.32 -8.96 -10.06
C GLY A 82 -14.67 -7.60 -9.43
N TYR A 83 -13.93 -6.53 -9.72
CA TYR A 83 -14.29 -5.17 -9.28
C TYR A 83 -15.31 -4.50 -10.20
N LEU A 84 -15.39 -4.95 -11.45
CA LEU A 84 -16.36 -4.58 -12.46
C LEU A 84 -16.98 -5.85 -13.03
N ASP A 85 -18.17 -5.72 -13.60
CA ASP A 85 -18.81 -6.82 -14.31
C ASP A 85 -17.93 -7.31 -15.48
N PRO A 86 -17.78 -8.62 -15.70
CA PRO A 86 -16.91 -9.15 -16.75
C PRO A 86 -17.23 -8.64 -18.17
N SER A 87 -18.47 -8.20 -18.44
CA SER A 87 -18.87 -7.63 -19.74
C SER A 87 -18.13 -6.32 -20.08
N TRP A 88 -17.47 -5.69 -19.11
CA TRP A 88 -16.58 -4.56 -19.35
C TRP A 88 -15.32 -4.98 -20.15
N GLY A 89 -14.96 -6.26 -20.14
CA GLY A 89 -13.90 -6.83 -20.98
C GLY A 89 -14.30 -7.09 -22.44
N ALA A 90 -15.60 -7.00 -22.78
CA ALA A 90 -16.13 -7.58 -24.01
C ALA A 90 -15.76 -6.82 -25.30
N THR A 91 -15.54 -5.51 -25.24
CA THR A 91 -15.23 -4.68 -26.43
C THR A 91 -14.01 -3.80 -26.15
N PRO A 92 -13.28 -3.35 -27.19
CA PRO A 92 -12.14 -2.44 -27.00
C PRO A 92 -12.50 -1.17 -26.23
N PHE A 93 -13.66 -0.56 -26.53
CA PHE A 93 -14.12 0.64 -25.86
C PHE A 93 -14.45 0.39 -24.37
N LYS A 94 -15.18 -0.69 -24.06
CA LYS A 94 -15.47 -1.05 -22.67
C LYS A 94 -14.19 -1.39 -21.89
N ARG A 95 -13.23 -2.08 -22.51
CA ARG A 95 -11.91 -2.37 -21.91
C ARG A 95 -11.18 -1.08 -21.58
N TYR A 96 -11.15 -0.13 -22.50
CA TYR A 96 -10.56 1.19 -22.24
C TYR A 96 -11.22 1.86 -21.01
N LEU A 97 -12.55 1.94 -20.95
CA LEU A 97 -13.25 2.53 -19.81
C LEU A 97 -12.98 1.78 -18.49
N ALA A 98 -12.88 0.44 -18.55
CA ALA A 98 -12.55 -0.39 -17.38
C ALA A 98 -11.14 -0.10 -16.86
N ARG A 99 -10.17 0.05 -17.76
CA ARG A 99 -8.78 0.40 -17.44
C ARG A 99 -8.67 1.81 -16.87
N VAL A 100 -9.41 2.77 -17.44
CA VAL A 100 -9.54 4.13 -16.89
C VAL A 100 -10.07 4.06 -15.46
N TYR A 101 -11.21 3.38 -15.25
CA TYR A 101 -11.80 3.19 -13.91
C TYR A 101 -10.80 2.57 -12.93
N TRP A 102 -10.05 1.55 -13.37
CA TRP A 102 -9.05 0.89 -12.54
C TRP A 102 -7.93 1.83 -12.07
N LEU A 103 -7.45 2.71 -12.96
CA LEU A 103 -6.50 3.77 -12.60
C LEU A 103 -7.10 4.80 -11.66
N TYR A 104 -8.37 5.20 -11.83
CA TYR A 104 -9.06 6.09 -10.90
C TYR A 104 -9.25 5.49 -9.50
N ARG A 105 -9.39 4.16 -9.41
CA ARG A 105 -9.48 3.44 -8.13
C ARG A 105 -8.14 3.35 -7.41
N ASN A 106 -7.04 3.29 -8.16
CA ASN A 106 -5.68 3.10 -7.63
C ASN A 106 -4.71 4.12 -8.26
N PRO A 107 -4.98 5.43 -8.12
CA PRO A 107 -4.20 6.46 -8.81
C PRO A 107 -2.77 6.50 -8.27
N ALA A 108 -1.79 6.58 -9.16
CA ALA A 108 -0.38 6.71 -8.79
C ALA A 108 0.17 5.61 -7.86
N TYR A 109 -0.47 4.44 -7.81
CA TYR A 109 -0.18 3.44 -6.77
C TYR A 109 1.25 2.86 -6.86
N GLY A 110 1.86 2.90 -8.05
CA GLY A 110 3.27 2.58 -8.23
C GLY A 110 4.21 3.53 -7.48
N PHE A 111 3.89 4.82 -7.33
CA PHE A 111 4.69 5.75 -6.53
C PHE A 111 4.65 5.40 -5.04
N ASP A 112 3.47 5.13 -4.51
CA ASP A 112 3.30 4.76 -3.09
C ASP A 112 4.07 3.50 -2.72
N TYR A 113 4.20 2.57 -3.68
CA TYR A 113 4.97 1.36 -3.50
C TYR A 113 6.46 1.59 -3.76
N TRP A 114 6.86 1.95 -4.97
CA TRP A 114 8.28 1.97 -5.35
C TRP A 114 9.07 3.16 -4.79
N LEU A 115 8.48 4.36 -4.81
CA LEU A 115 9.17 5.57 -4.37
C LEU A 115 9.06 5.80 -2.86
N PHE A 116 7.84 5.68 -2.32
CA PHE A 116 7.57 5.98 -0.90
C PHE A 116 7.42 4.74 -0.01
N GLY A 117 7.40 3.54 -0.58
CA GLY A 117 7.27 2.31 0.20
C GLY A 117 8.56 1.97 0.96
N LEU A 118 8.40 1.22 2.05
CA LEU A 118 9.52 0.75 2.87
C LEU A 118 9.76 -0.75 2.64
N PRO A 119 11.03 -1.21 2.68
CA PRO A 119 11.32 -2.64 2.79
C PRO A 119 10.52 -3.27 3.93
N PHE A 120 10.04 -4.50 3.74
CA PHE A 120 9.32 -5.22 4.77
C PHE A 120 10.12 -6.42 5.26
N GLU A 121 10.46 -6.43 6.54
CA GLU A 121 11.09 -7.56 7.20
C GLU A 121 10.24 -7.96 8.40
N ALA A 122 9.65 -9.16 8.37
CA ALA A 122 8.71 -9.62 9.40
C ALA A 122 9.30 -9.54 10.83
N ALA A 123 10.61 -9.80 10.97
CA ALA A 123 11.32 -9.74 12.25
C ALA A 123 11.44 -8.32 12.82
N GLU A 124 11.30 -7.28 11.99
CA GLU A 124 11.38 -5.89 12.41
C GLU A 124 10.01 -5.30 12.79
N TRP A 125 8.93 -5.94 12.34
CA TRP A 125 7.58 -5.45 12.57
C TRP A 125 6.93 -6.15 13.77
N ARG A 126 6.40 -5.35 14.68
CA ARG A 126 5.63 -5.80 15.83
C ARG A 126 4.19 -5.33 15.72
N VAL A 127 3.24 -6.26 15.78
CA VAL A 127 1.83 -5.94 15.96
C VAL A 127 1.61 -5.51 17.42
N ILE A 128 1.14 -4.28 17.60
CA ILE A 128 0.83 -3.71 18.91
C ILE A 128 -0.62 -4.04 19.28
N ARG A 129 -1.52 -3.99 18.31
CA ARG A 129 -2.93 -4.33 18.52
C ARG A 129 -3.55 -4.86 17.23
N TYR A 130 -4.30 -5.94 17.36
CA TYR A 130 -5.13 -6.47 16.29
C TYR A 130 -6.49 -6.87 16.88
N ILE A 131 -7.56 -6.35 16.27
CA ILE A 131 -8.94 -6.71 16.56
C ILE A 131 -9.63 -6.92 15.23
N GLU A 132 -10.27 -8.06 15.06
CA GLU A 132 -11.15 -8.32 13.93
C GLU A 132 -12.46 -8.92 14.43
N THR A 133 -13.53 -8.15 14.25
CA THR A 133 -14.90 -8.54 14.57
C THR A 133 -15.80 -8.18 13.38
N PRO A 134 -17.07 -8.61 13.36
CA PRO A 134 -18.01 -8.20 12.32
C PRO A 134 -18.13 -6.68 12.18
N THR A 135 -17.91 -5.90 13.25
CA THR A 135 -18.14 -4.45 13.28
C THR A 135 -16.86 -3.61 13.38
N LEU A 136 -15.70 -4.23 13.59
CA LEU A 136 -14.42 -3.53 13.76
C LEU A 136 -13.26 -4.33 13.19
N VAL A 137 -12.45 -3.66 12.36
CA VAL A 137 -11.05 -4.05 12.15
C VAL A 137 -10.18 -2.93 12.70
N LEU A 138 -9.31 -3.29 13.62
CA LEU A 138 -8.24 -2.43 14.12
C LEU A 138 -6.92 -3.19 13.98
N PHE A 139 -5.96 -2.59 13.31
CA PHE A 139 -4.61 -3.11 13.21
C PHE A 139 -3.63 -1.96 13.44
N ILE A 140 -2.76 -2.11 14.44
CA ILE A 140 -1.70 -1.16 14.79
C ILE A 140 -0.40 -1.94 14.87
N ALA A 141 0.60 -1.51 14.10
CA ALA A 141 1.92 -2.11 14.09
C ALA A 141 3.02 -1.05 13.96
N ILE A 142 4.22 -1.39 14.47
CA ILE A 142 5.42 -0.56 14.39
C ILE A 142 6.57 -1.45 13.91
N GLY A 143 7.40 -0.92 13.01
CA GLY A 143 8.65 -1.53 12.55
C GLY A 143 9.61 -0.45 12.09
N ASN A 144 10.17 -0.58 10.89
CA ASN A 144 10.90 0.51 10.23
C ASN A 144 9.98 1.67 9.76
N GLY A 145 8.67 1.52 9.93
CA GLY A 145 7.67 2.58 9.87
C GLY A 145 6.55 2.30 10.87
N PHE A 146 5.37 2.88 10.65
CA PHE A 146 4.18 2.55 11.43
C PHE A 146 3.03 2.15 10.53
N ASN A 147 2.04 1.48 11.11
CA ASN A 147 0.77 1.18 10.47
C ASN A 147 -0.37 1.43 11.44
N VAL A 148 -1.38 2.18 10.98
CA VAL A 148 -2.68 2.26 11.64
C VAL A 148 -3.75 1.99 10.60
N TYR A 149 -4.48 0.90 10.77
CA TYR A 149 -5.68 0.59 10.00
C TYR A 149 -6.87 0.45 10.94
N TYR A 150 -7.88 1.28 10.70
CA TYR A 150 -9.17 1.23 11.35
C TYR A 150 -10.27 1.12 10.30
N HIS A 151 -11.23 0.24 10.54
CA HIS A 151 -12.48 0.16 9.78
C HIS A 151 -13.61 -0.24 10.73
N GLY A 152 -14.49 0.69 11.04
CA GLY A 152 -15.55 0.49 12.03
C GLY A 152 -16.72 1.43 11.83
N ARG A 153 -17.48 1.68 12.90
CA ARG A 153 -18.67 2.55 12.88
C ARG A 153 -18.40 3.99 12.39
N LEU A 154 -17.18 4.49 12.58
CA LEU A 154 -16.80 5.86 12.20
C LEU A 154 -16.26 5.97 10.77
N GLY A 155 -16.25 4.86 10.03
CA GLY A 155 -15.70 4.81 8.67
C GLY A 155 -14.39 4.03 8.62
N MET A 156 -13.53 4.41 7.67
CA MET A 156 -12.23 3.80 7.44
C MET A 156 -11.11 4.84 7.55
N LEU A 157 -10.05 4.48 8.26
CA LEU A 157 -8.81 5.24 8.39
C LEU A 157 -7.63 4.31 8.09
N LYS A 158 -6.72 4.73 7.22
CA LYS A 158 -5.44 4.06 6.96
C LYS A 158 -4.32 5.09 7.01
N LEU A 159 -3.33 4.87 7.86
CA LEU A 159 -2.16 5.73 8.01
C LEU A 159 -0.88 4.89 8.07
N GLY A 160 0.24 5.48 7.64
CA GLY A 160 1.56 4.86 7.64
C GLY A 160 1.80 4.00 6.39
N TRP A 161 2.40 2.83 6.57
CA TRP A 161 2.75 1.90 5.49
C TRP A 161 1.98 0.59 5.65
N LYS A 162 1.41 0.04 4.57
CA LYS A 162 0.39 -1.04 4.57
C LYS A 162 0.85 -2.43 5.09
N ALA A 163 1.50 -2.50 6.24
CA ALA A 163 1.92 -3.74 6.89
C ALA A 163 0.75 -4.70 7.19
N TRP A 164 -0.47 -4.20 7.36
CA TRP A 164 -1.65 -5.08 7.54
C TRP A 164 -1.85 -6.05 6.37
N ASN A 165 -1.39 -5.73 5.15
CA ASN A 165 -1.48 -6.64 4.00
C ASN A 165 -0.64 -7.92 4.19
N TYR A 166 0.37 -7.87 5.05
CA TYR A 166 1.21 -8.99 5.41
C TYR A 166 0.72 -9.74 6.65
N TRP A 167 -0.29 -9.25 7.37
CA TRP A 167 -0.80 -9.92 8.56
C TRP A 167 -1.88 -10.93 8.20
N GLN A 168 -1.77 -12.15 8.74
CA GLN A 168 -2.72 -13.25 8.52
C GLN A 168 -3.66 -13.48 9.73
N GLY A 169 -3.62 -12.62 10.73
CA GLY A 169 -4.40 -12.75 11.96
C GLY A 169 -3.64 -13.38 13.12
N TYR A 170 -2.72 -14.29 12.81
CA TYR A 170 -1.88 -15.01 13.79
C TYR A 170 -0.37 -14.88 13.53
N GLY A 171 0.02 -14.36 12.36
CA GLY A 171 1.41 -14.25 11.95
C GLY A 171 1.58 -13.40 10.70
N TRP A 172 2.84 -13.10 10.36
CA TRP A 172 3.22 -12.46 9.11
C TRP A 172 3.23 -13.48 7.96
N ARG A 173 2.87 -13.05 6.74
CA ARG A 173 2.97 -13.87 5.53
C ARG A 173 4.41 -14.36 5.31
N GLU A 174 4.52 -15.54 4.69
CA GLU A 174 5.80 -16.13 4.26
C GLU A 174 6.20 -15.70 2.84
N THR A 175 5.28 -15.14 2.07
CA THR A 175 5.52 -14.66 0.70
C THR A 175 5.24 -13.17 0.59
N PRO A 176 5.93 -12.45 -0.32
CA PRO A 176 5.69 -11.04 -0.53
C PRO A 176 4.24 -10.81 -1.00
N TRP A 177 3.64 -9.71 -0.54
CA TRP A 177 2.31 -9.31 -1.00
C TRP A 177 2.35 -8.65 -2.39
N GLY A 178 3.47 -8.02 -2.74
CA GLY A 178 3.73 -7.44 -4.05
C GLY A 178 4.87 -8.13 -4.79
N PRO A 179 5.44 -7.49 -5.82
CA PRO A 179 6.60 -7.99 -6.56
C PRO A 179 7.82 -8.26 -5.67
N VAL A 180 7.96 -7.52 -4.56
CA VAL A 180 9.04 -7.68 -3.58
C VAL A 180 8.53 -7.46 -2.15
N TRP A 181 9.38 -7.74 -1.17
CA TRP A 181 9.16 -7.49 0.25
C TRP A 181 9.15 -5.99 0.56
N ARG A 182 7.99 -5.37 0.38
CA ARG A 182 7.80 -3.93 0.54
C ARG A 182 6.37 -3.62 0.97
N VAL A 183 6.23 -2.59 1.80
CA VAL A 183 4.95 -2.03 2.24
C VAL A 183 4.76 -0.64 1.62
N PRO A 184 3.69 -0.40 0.85
CA PRO A 184 3.45 0.91 0.26
C PRO A 184 3.01 1.93 1.31
N LEU A 185 3.31 3.20 1.05
CA LEU A 185 2.74 4.32 1.78
C LEU A 185 1.20 4.31 1.67
N CYS A 186 0.52 4.80 2.71
CA CYS A 186 -0.91 5.05 2.63
C CYS A 186 -1.35 6.23 3.50
N PHE A 187 -2.32 6.96 2.98
CA PHE A 187 -3.16 7.87 3.74
C PHE A 187 -4.58 7.73 3.18
N THR A 188 -5.54 7.35 4.02
CA THR A 188 -6.94 7.25 3.61
C THR A 188 -7.83 7.63 4.76
N LEU A 189 -8.76 8.55 4.52
CA LEU A 189 -9.86 8.86 5.40
C LEU A 189 -11.17 8.72 4.62
N SER A 190 -12.04 7.82 5.04
CA SER A 190 -13.32 7.55 4.37
C SER A 190 -14.43 7.41 5.41
N PRO A 191 -15.05 8.53 5.83
CA PRO A 191 -16.05 8.53 6.91
C PRO A 191 -17.36 7.80 6.54
N PHE A 192 -17.59 7.58 5.25
CA PHE A 192 -18.79 6.91 4.72
C PHE A 192 -18.62 5.41 4.54
N LYS A 193 -17.37 4.91 4.52
CA LYS A 193 -17.08 3.48 4.41
C LYS A 193 -17.13 2.85 5.80
N ARG A 194 -18.34 2.72 6.33
CA ARG A 194 -18.60 2.25 7.70
C ARG A 194 -18.76 0.73 7.71
N ARG A 195 -18.30 0.13 8.81
CA ARG A 195 -18.57 -1.27 9.15
C ARG A 195 -19.54 -1.27 10.33
N THR A 196 -20.78 -1.64 10.07
CA THR A 196 -21.85 -1.78 11.07
C THR A 196 -22.31 -3.24 11.10
N SER A 197 -22.87 -3.68 12.22
CA SER A 197 -23.66 -4.92 12.22
C SER A 197 -24.80 -4.75 11.22
N ALA A 198 -25.08 -5.81 10.45
CA ALA A 198 -26.30 -5.90 9.66
C ALA A 198 -27.53 -5.73 10.56
#